data_AF-A0A8B8GIG6-F1
#
_entry.id   AF-A0A8B8GIG6-F1
#
_cell.length_a   1.000
_cell.length_b   1.000
_cell.length_c   1.000
_cell.angle_alpha   90.00
_cell.angle_beta   90.00
_cell.angle_gamma   90.00
#
_symmetry.space_group_name_H-M   'P 1'
#
loop_
_entity.id
_entity.type
_entity.pdbx_description
1 polymer ?
#
loop_
_entity_poly.entity_id
_entity_poly.type
_entity_poly.pdbx_seq_one_letter_code
_entity_poly.pdbx_strand_id
1 'polypeptide(L)' 'MVKRKSWVWDYAKREGDRAFCDLCDSENNNEYSCVGGTTGSLIRHLQNCHGIKAPEESIRKRPDKITPNRTIAV' A
#
# COMPACT_ATOMS: atom_id res chain seq x y z
N MET A 1 -0.91 17.93 -15.72
CA MET A 1 -1.63 16.95 -14.87
C MET A 1 -0.60 16.06 -14.20
N VAL A 2 -0.17 16.37 -12.97
CA VAL A 2 0.83 15.54 -12.28
C VAL A 2 0.11 14.29 -11.78
N LYS A 3 0.23 13.17 -12.50
CA LYS A 3 -0.24 11.87 -12.03
C LYS A 3 0.50 11.59 -10.73
N ARG A 4 -0.20 11.64 -9.58
CA ARG A 4 0.36 11.21 -8.30
C ARG A 4 0.78 9.76 -8.46
N LYS A 5 2.09 9.52 -8.61
CA LYS A 5 2.65 8.18 -8.52
C LYS A 5 2.34 7.68 -7.11
N SER A 6 1.70 6.51 -7.00
CA SER A 6 1.52 5.85 -5.71
C SER A 6 2.89 5.65 -5.05
N TRP A 7 3.00 5.95 -3.75
CA TRP A 7 4.23 5.77 -2.94
C TRP A 7 4.85 4.37 -3.05
N VAL A 8 4.03 3.38 -3.38
CA VAL A 8 4.41 1.99 -3.67
C VAL A 8 5.53 1.89 -4.70
N TRP A 9 5.55 2.78 -5.71
CA TRP A 9 6.56 2.78 -6.76
C TRP A 9 7.90 3.36 -6.34
N ASP A 10 8.01 3.87 -5.11
CA ASP A 10 9.29 4.28 -4.51
C ASP A 10 10.08 3.05 -4.01
N TYR A 11 9.36 1.99 -3.64
CA TYR A 11 9.90 0.73 -3.09
C TYR A 11 9.75 -0.46 -4.03
N ALA A 12 9.20 -0.22 -5.22
CA ALA A 12 8.94 -1.26 -6.19
C ALA A 12 9.06 -0.71 -7.61
N LYS A 13 9.62 -1.54 -8.49
CA LYS A 13 9.84 -1.21 -9.89
C LYS A 13 8.77 -1.86 -10.75
N ARG A 14 8.29 -1.17 -11.78
CA ARG A 14 7.45 -1.78 -12.81
C ARG A 14 8.30 -2.15 -14.02
N GLU A 15 8.11 -3.35 -14.54
CA GLU A 15 8.66 -3.79 -15.81
C GLU A 15 7.53 -4.43 -16.65
N GLY A 16 7.05 -3.70 -17.66
CA GLY A 16 5.90 -4.10 -18.46
C GLY A 16 4.62 -4.30 -17.62
N ASP A 17 4.08 -5.51 -17.67
CA ASP A 17 2.91 -5.97 -16.91
C ASP A 17 3.24 -6.58 -15.55
N ARG A 18 4.52 -6.49 -15.13
CA ARG A 18 5.02 -7.02 -13.86
C ARG A 18 5.55 -5.89 -12.98
N ALA A 19 5.51 -6.11 -11.68
CA ALA A 19 6.14 -5.26 -10.69
C ALA A 19 7.05 -6.09 -9.80
N PHE A 20 8.19 -5.51 -9.45
CA PHE A 20 9.25 -6.12 -8.68
C PHE A 20 9.41 -5.34 -7.38
N CYS A 21 9.35 -6.01 -6.25
CA CYS A 21 9.70 -5.39 -4.97
C CYS A 21 11.22 -5.21 -4.90
N ASP A 22 11.69 -3.97 -4.73
CA ASP A 22 13.13 -3.66 -4.66
C ASP A 22 13.73 -4.01 -3.30
N LEU A 23 12.87 -4.14 -2.29
CA LEU A 23 13.24 -4.49 -0.92
C LEU A 23 13.33 -5.99 -0.66
N CYS A 24 12.83 -6.81 -1.60
CA CYS A 24 12.96 -8.26 -1.54
C CYS A 24 14.15 -8.70 -2.38
N ASP A 25 15.03 -9.48 -1.78
CA ASP A 25 16.08 -10.22 -2.50
C ASP A 25 15.48 -11.22 -3.48
N SER A 26 16.23 -11.57 -4.53
CA SER A 26 15.83 -12.53 -5.57
C SER A 26 15.42 -13.92 -5.04
N GLU A 27 15.74 -14.26 -3.80
CA GLU A 27 15.27 -15.50 -3.16
C GLU A 27 13.81 -15.43 -2.71
N ASN A 28 13.31 -14.25 -2.35
CA ASN A 28 11.90 -14.06 -2.01
C ASN A 28 11.16 -13.61 -3.26
N ASN A 29 10.26 -14.45 -3.76
CA ASN A 29 9.42 -14.22 -4.95
C ASN A 29 8.89 -12.76 -5.00
N ASN A 30 9.64 -11.88 -5.66
CA ASN A 30 9.42 -10.43 -5.63
C ASN A 30 8.68 -9.96 -6.89
N GLU A 31 8.31 -10.88 -7.78
CA GLU A 31 7.52 -10.64 -8.98
C GLU A 31 6.02 -10.62 -8.66
N TYR A 32 5.37 -9.51 -9.00
CA TYR A 32 3.94 -9.28 -8.84
C TYR A 32 3.32 -8.92 -10.19
N SER A 33 2.28 -9.63 -10.58
CA SER A 33 1.54 -9.29 -11.80
C SER A 33 0.72 -8.02 -11.60
N CYS A 34 0.89 -7.03 -12.48
CA CYS A 34 0.17 -5.76 -12.49
C CYS A 34 -0.89 -5.68 -13.60
N VAL A 35 -1.25 -6.82 -14.20
CA VAL A 35 -2.29 -6.92 -15.22
C VAL A 35 -3.60 -6.35 -14.66
N GLY A 36 -4.20 -5.38 -15.38
CA GLY A 36 -5.43 -4.70 -14.97
C GLY A 36 -5.26 -3.51 -14.02
N GLY A 37 -4.03 -3.08 -13.72
CA GLY A 37 -3.77 -1.85 -12.95
C GLY A 37 -3.86 -2.01 -11.43
N THR A 38 -3.96 -3.24 -10.93
CA THR A 38 -4.10 -3.51 -9.50
C THR A 38 -2.73 -3.67 -8.83
N THR A 39 -2.33 -2.69 -8.02
CA THR A 39 -1.13 -2.76 -7.15
C THR A 39 -1.44 -3.24 -5.72
N GLY A 40 -2.65 -3.75 -5.47
CA GLY A 40 -3.10 -4.13 -4.12
C GLY A 40 -2.24 -5.23 -3.48
N SER A 41 -1.84 -6.23 -4.27
CA SER A 41 -0.99 -7.34 -3.80
C SER A 41 0.39 -6.85 -3.38
N LEU A 42 1.00 -5.98 -4.18
CA LEU A 42 2.28 -5.36 -3.89
C LEU A 42 2.21 -4.43 -2.67
N ILE A 43 1.13 -3.64 -2.55
CA ILE A 43 0.89 -2.79 -1.35
C ILE A 43 0.85 -3.65 -0.09
N ARG A 44 0.06 -4.73 -0.11
CA ARG A 44 -0.10 -5.60 1.05
C ARG A 44 1.20 -6.34 1.36
N HIS A 45 1.97 -6.70 0.35
CA HIS A 45 3.31 -7.25 0.52
C HIS A 45 4.25 -6.25 1.22
N LEU A 46 4.34 -5.01 0.74
CA LEU A 46 5.16 -3.97 1.38
C LEU A 46 4.74 -3.72 2.85
N GLN A 47 3.43 -3.74 3.13
CA GLN A 47 2.91 -3.55 4.49
C GLN A 47 3.20 -4.73 5.42
N ASN A 48 3.00 -5.97 4.98
CA ASN A 48 3.15 -7.15 5.83
C ASN A 48 4.60 -7.63 5.92
N CYS A 49 5.36 -7.54 4.83
CA CYS A 49 6.72 -8.07 4.74
C CYS A 49 7.75 -7.03 5.19
N HIS A 50 7.56 -5.76 4.80
CA HIS A 50 8.50 -4.67 5.10
C HIS A 50 7.96 -3.67 6.13
N GLY A 51 6.69 -3.77 6.55
CA GLY A 51 6.09 -2.81 7.48
C GLY A 51 5.86 -1.42 6.87
N ILE A 52 5.99 -1.25 5.55
CA ILE A 52 5.90 0.05 4.90
C ILE A 52 4.44 0.42 4.72
N LYS A 53 4.04 1.50 5.40
CA LYS A 53 2.69 2.04 5.33
C LYS A 53 2.66 3.20 4.36
N ALA A 54 1.47 3.45 3.81
CA ALA A 54 1.25 4.64 3.01
C ALA A 54 1.58 5.89 3.84
N PRO A 55 2.32 6.87 3.30
CA PRO A 55 2.51 8.14 3.98
C PRO A 55 1.14 8.75 4.25
N GLU A 56 0.96 9.36 5.42
CA GLU A 56 -0.32 9.95 5.87
C GLU A 56 -0.96 10.88 4.82
N GLU A 57 -0.17 11.48 3.93
CA GLU A 57 -0.65 12.31 2.81
C GLU A 57 -1.53 11.55 1.77
N SER A 58 -1.40 10.22 1.67
CA SER A 58 -2.29 9.38 0.85
C SER A 58 -3.55 8.93 1.61
N ILE A 59 -3.55 9.06 2.93
CA ILE A 59 -4.74 8.86 3.75
C ILE A 59 -5.56 10.14 3.62
N ARG A 60 -6.40 10.22 2.58
CA ARG A 60 -7.56 11.13 2.63
C ARG A 60 -8.29 10.75 3.90
N LYS A 61 -8.15 11.56 4.95
CA LYS A 61 -8.84 11.42 6.22
C LYS A 61 -10.32 11.18 5.91
N ARG A 62 -10.78 9.93 5.97
CA ARG A 62 -12.15 9.71 6.39
C ARG A 62 -12.07 10.03 7.87
N PRO A 63 -12.73 11.11 8.34
CA PRO A 63 -12.69 11.45 9.75
C PRO A 63 -13.11 10.21 10.51
N ASP A 64 -12.23 9.82 11.41
CA ASP A 64 -12.37 8.75 12.37
C ASP A 64 -13.80 8.83 12.92
N LYS A 65 -14.61 7.80 12.65
CA LYS A 65 -15.84 7.63 13.43
C LYS A 65 -15.40 7.21 14.83
N ILE A 66 -14.96 8.18 15.61
CA ILE A 66 -15.00 8.15 17.07
C ILE A 66 -16.48 8.00 17.40
N THR A 67 -16.97 6.76 17.50
CA THR A 67 -18.24 6.51 18.16
C THR A 67 -18.04 6.87 19.63
N PRO A 68 -18.72 7.90 20.15
CA PRO A 68 -18.58 8.25 21.55
C PRO A 68 -19.11 7.12 22.43
N ASN A 69 -18.29 6.85 23.44
CA ASN A 69 -18.58 6.22 24.71
C ASN A 69 -20.08 6.10 25.03
N ARG A 70 -20.60 4.87 25.06
CA ARG A 70 -21.95 4.60 25.57
C ARG A 70 -21.82 4.27 27.05
N THR A 71 -21.61 5.30 27.87
CA THR A 71 -21.97 5.25 29.30
C THR A 71 -23.49 5.15 29.37
N ILE A 72 -24.02 3.98 29.71
CA ILE A 72 -25.39 3.90 30.22
C ILE A 72 -25.28 4.00 31.73
N ALA A 73 -25.60 5.19 32.22
CA ALA A 73 -26.11 5.37 33.57
C ALA A 73 -27.61 5.04 33.52
N VAL A 74 -28.03 3.97 34.20
CA VAL A 74 -29.29 3.86 34.95
C VAL A 74 -29.26 2.56 35.77
#